data_AF-A0A2N3E4V7-F1
#
_entry.id   AF-A0A2N3E4V7-F1
#
_cell.length_a   1.000
_cell.length_b   1.000
_cell.length_c   1.000
_cell.angle_alpha   90.00
_cell.angle_beta   90.00
_cell.angle_gamma   90.00
#
_symmetry.space_group_name_H-M   'P 1'
#
loop_
_entity.id
_entity.type
_entity.pdbx_description
1 polymer ?
#
loop_
_entity_poly.entity_id
_entity_poly.type
_entity_poly.pdbx_seq_one_letter_code
_entity_poly.pdbx_strand_id
1 'polypeptide(L)'
;MIRRLAALFAPLLLAGCLISDGDLVSPKEADYPVADGARFTVHVLNENGERADETPEQAIVTVEKDRYVMRTGEENKAFSGLMKEIGPDLYAVMIREEDQTEGNLYALMRRDGTTWWRWGMVCPEFVSLVEDEGMALADFGMIVRNSDCVVTDFASLKKALLFAHERQKPDAEYVAE
;
A
#
# COMPACT_ATOMS: atom_id res chain seq x y z
N MET A 1 35.31 -31.31 -15.93
CA MET A 1 34.16 -31.12 -16.85
C MET A 1 33.24 -30.10 -16.23
N ILE A 2 32.97 -29.02 -16.98
CA ILE A 2 32.10 -27.90 -16.61
C ILE A 2 30.64 -28.32 -16.78
N ARG A 3 29.78 -28.01 -15.79
CA ARG A 3 28.33 -27.70 -15.93
C ARG A 3 27.79 -27.42 -14.52
N ARG A 4 27.07 -26.35 -14.20
CA ARG A 4 26.67 -25.09 -14.83
C ARG A 4 26.17 -24.21 -13.67
N LEU A 5 26.50 -22.92 -13.65
CA LEU A 5 25.82 -21.94 -12.81
C LEU A 5 24.32 -21.91 -13.15
N ALA A 6 23.49 -21.81 -12.12
CA ALA A 6 22.22 -21.09 -12.11
C ALA A 6 22.07 -20.60 -10.66
N ALA A 7 22.50 -19.39 -10.30
CA ALA A 7 21.85 -18.13 -10.63
C ALA A 7 20.32 -18.23 -10.44
N LEU A 8 19.89 -18.25 -9.18
CA LEU A 8 18.55 -17.83 -8.77
C LEU A 8 18.73 -16.74 -7.71
N PHE A 9 19.33 -15.62 -8.12
CA PHE A 9 18.98 -14.34 -7.50
C PHE A 9 17.54 -14.09 -7.92
N ALA A 10 16.61 -14.28 -6.98
CA ALA A 10 15.21 -13.90 -7.16
C ALA A 10 15.17 -12.41 -7.53
N PRO A 11 14.56 -11.99 -8.65
CA PRO A 11 14.30 -10.59 -8.92
C PRO A 11 13.06 -10.17 -8.11
N LEU A 12 13.19 -10.12 -6.78
CA LEU A 12 12.16 -9.60 -5.86
C LEU A 12 12.27 -8.07 -5.67
N LEU A 13 13.01 -7.36 -6.54
CA LEU A 13 13.45 -5.97 -6.31
C LEU A 13 13.07 -4.97 -7.42
N LEU A 14 12.05 -5.27 -8.24
CA LEU A 14 11.49 -4.32 -9.22
C LEU A 14 9.96 -4.37 -9.28
N ALA A 15 9.29 -4.73 -8.18
CA ALA A 15 7.86 -4.51 -8.09
C ALA A 15 7.66 -3.01 -7.89
N GLY A 16 7.55 -2.26 -8.98
CA GLY A 16 7.26 -0.84 -8.88
C GLY A 16 5.90 -0.63 -8.22
N CYS A 17 5.78 0.43 -7.45
CA CYS A 17 4.62 0.70 -6.60
C CYS A 17 3.73 1.79 -7.20
N LEU A 18 2.57 2.02 -6.60
CA LEU A 18 1.82 3.26 -6.79
C LEU A 18 2.45 4.39 -5.99
N ILE A 19 2.95 5.41 -6.68
CA ILE A 19 3.66 6.55 -6.06
C ILE A 19 3.17 7.92 -6.51
N SER A 20 3.55 8.96 -5.78
CA SER A 20 3.50 10.36 -6.23
C SER A 20 4.74 11.12 -5.78
N ASP A 21 5.12 12.19 -6.49
CA ASP A 21 6.29 13.01 -6.15
C ASP A 21 6.11 13.87 -4.88
N GLY A 22 4.86 14.21 -4.56
CA GLY A 22 4.51 15.01 -3.38
C GLY A 22 3.31 14.44 -2.65
N ASP A 23 2.90 15.08 -1.55
CA ASP A 23 1.76 14.64 -0.76
C ASP A 23 0.46 14.85 -1.53
N LEU A 24 -0.28 13.77 -1.80
CA LEU A 24 -1.65 13.85 -2.34
C LEU A 24 -2.71 13.85 -1.24
N VAL A 25 -2.32 13.52 -0.01
CA VAL A 25 -3.13 13.71 1.20
C VAL A 25 -2.45 14.78 2.04
N SER A 26 -3.10 15.92 2.23
CA SER A 26 -2.57 16.98 3.08
C SER A 26 -2.88 16.69 4.56
N PRO A 27 -2.02 17.09 5.53
CA PRO A 27 -2.30 16.91 6.95
C PRO A 27 -3.62 17.55 7.42
N LYS A 28 -4.07 18.61 6.75
CA LYS A 28 -5.32 19.32 7.09
C LYS A 28 -6.57 18.59 6.64
N GLU A 29 -6.45 17.76 5.62
CA GLU A 29 -7.57 17.01 5.06
C GLU A 29 -7.54 15.55 5.49
N ALA A 30 -6.44 15.10 6.09
CA ALA A 30 -6.29 13.75 6.60
C ALA A 30 -7.33 13.42 7.67
N ASP A 31 -7.81 12.18 7.61
CA ASP A 31 -8.66 11.58 8.60
C ASP A 31 -7.81 10.71 9.53
N TYR A 32 -8.26 10.56 10.78
CA TYR A 32 -7.54 9.79 11.81
C TYR A 32 -8.41 8.67 12.39
N PRO A 33 -8.73 7.62 11.60
CA PRO A 33 -9.66 6.57 12.03
C PRO A 33 -9.03 5.52 12.96
N VAL A 34 -7.69 5.49 13.05
CA VAL A 34 -6.91 4.62 13.94
C VAL A 34 -6.53 5.42 15.19
N ALA A 35 -6.78 4.86 16.38
CA ALA A 35 -6.44 5.51 17.64
C ALA A 35 -4.92 5.55 17.87
N ASP A 36 -4.46 6.60 18.57
CA ASP A 36 -3.07 6.68 19.02
C ASP A 36 -2.74 5.56 20.01
N GLY A 37 -1.63 4.85 19.77
CA GLY A 37 -1.23 3.68 20.53
C GLY A 37 -1.92 2.38 20.12
N ALA A 38 -2.71 2.37 19.04
CA ALA A 38 -3.34 1.16 18.52
C ALA A 38 -2.29 0.10 18.14
N ARG A 39 -2.61 -1.15 18.44
CA ARG A 39 -1.76 -2.32 18.16
C ARG A 39 -2.49 -3.25 17.23
N PHE A 40 -1.74 -3.86 16.31
CA PHE A 40 -2.27 -4.78 15.32
C PHE A 40 -1.40 -6.01 15.22
N THR A 41 -2.04 -7.17 15.14
CA THR A 41 -1.43 -8.35 14.54
C THR A 41 -1.62 -8.27 13.02
N VAL A 42 -0.53 -8.34 12.27
CA VAL A 42 -0.51 -8.20 10.82
C VAL A 42 -0.27 -9.55 10.16
N HIS A 43 -1.18 -9.96 9.30
CA HIS A 43 -1.10 -11.18 8.50
C HIS A 43 -0.89 -10.82 7.03
N VAL A 44 0.13 -11.41 6.41
CA VAL A 44 0.27 -11.41 4.95
C VAL A 44 -0.83 -12.30 4.35
N LEU A 45 -1.43 -11.83 3.25
CA LEU A 45 -2.44 -12.60 2.51
C LEU A 45 -1.85 -13.07 1.17
N ASN A 46 -2.26 -14.26 0.73
CA ASN A 46 -1.92 -14.82 -0.57
C ASN A 46 -2.83 -14.23 -1.69
N GLU A 47 -2.61 -14.67 -2.94
CA GLU A 47 -3.37 -14.22 -4.12
C GLU A 47 -4.89 -14.45 -4.02
N ASN A 48 -5.35 -15.37 -3.17
CA ASN A 48 -6.76 -15.65 -2.92
C ASN A 48 -7.36 -14.75 -1.82
N GLY A 49 -6.55 -13.93 -1.16
CA GLY A 49 -6.93 -13.12 0.00
C GLY A 49 -7.01 -13.93 1.31
N GLU A 50 -6.37 -15.10 1.35
CA GLU A 50 -6.30 -15.96 2.53
C GLU A 50 -4.96 -15.76 3.24
N ARG A 51 -4.91 -15.97 4.56
CA ARG A 51 -3.65 -15.86 5.33
C ARG A 51 -2.58 -16.79 4.75
N ALA A 52 -1.43 -16.23 4.44
CA ALA A 52 -0.26 -17.01 4.06
C ALA A 52 0.23 -17.85 5.25
N ASP A 53 0.98 -18.92 4.96
CA ASP A 53 1.67 -19.73 5.98
C ASP A 53 2.95 -19.02 6.46
N GLU A 54 2.77 -17.81 7.00
CA GLU A 54 3.82 -16.92 7.49
C GLU A 54 3.51 -16.50 8.93
N THR A 55 4.56 -16.31 9.72
CA THR A 55 4.42 -15.81 11.09
C THR A 55 3.88 -14.38 11.05
N PRO A 56 2.77 -14.07 11.76
CA PRO A 56 2.24 -12.73 11.77
C PRO A 56 3.19 -11.75 12.45
N GLU A 57 3.23 -10.53 11.93
CA GLU A 57 4.00 -9.43 12.52
C GLU A 57 3.16 -8.66 13.53
N GLN A 58 3.85 -7.89 14.38
CA GLN A 58 3.22 -6.94 15.29
C GLN A 58 3.46 -5.53 14.76
N ALA A 59 2.42 -4.70 14.81
CA ALA A 59 2.49 -3.29 14.46
C ALA A 59 1.93 -2.43 15.59
N ILE A 60 2.59 -1.31 15.87
CA ILE A 60 2.07 -0.25 16.73
C ILE A 60 1.95 1.04 15.92
N VAL A 61 0.80 1.71 16.05
CA VAL A 61 0.51 2.98 15.38
C VAL A 61 0.43 4.07 16.43
N THR A 62 1.28 5.10 16.30
CA THR A 62 1.24 6.32 17.11
C THR A 62 0.97 7.54 16.25
N VAL A 63 0.51 8.63 16.86
CA VAL A 63 0.38 9.93 16.18
C VAL A 63 1.51 10.86 16.62
N GLU A 64 2.40 11.22 15.69
CA GLU A 64 3.53 12.09 15.93
C GLU A 64 3.53 13.25 14.92
N LYS A 65 3.55 14.50 15.40
CA LYS A 65 3.57 15.72 14.56
C LYS A 65 2.50 15.71 13.44
N ASP A 66 1.26 15.40 13.82
CA ASP A 66 0.10 15.32 12.92
C ASP A 66 0.26 14.28 11.79
N ARG A 67 0.97 13.18 12.05
CA ARG A 67 1.09 12.03 11.15
C ARG A 67 1.00 10.73 11.93
N TYR A 68 0.50 9.70 11.27
CA TYR A 68 0.68 8.35 11.78
C TYR A 68 2.14 7.94 11.65
N VAL A 69 2.65 7.25 12.67
CA VAL A 69 3.90 6.50 12.65
C VAL A 69 3.57 5.06 13.01
N MET A 70 3.66 4.18 12.02
CA MET A 70 3.54 2.74 12.20
C MET A 70 4.94 2.15 12.34
N ARG A 71 5.15 1.36 13.40
CA ARG A 71 6.37 0.57 13.58
C ARG A 71 6.03 -0.90 13.50
N THR A 72 6.74 -1.64 12.66
CA THR A 72 6.48 -3.07 12.40
C THR A 72 7.72 -3.94 12.66
N GLY A 73 7.48 -5.21 13.00
CA GLY A 73 8.50 -6.25 13.09
C GLY A 73 9.52 -6.06 14.23
N GLU A 74 10.52 -6.95 14.29
CA GLU A 74 11.59 -6.91 15.30
C GLU A 74 12.62 -5.79 15.03
N GLU A 75 12.82 -5.43 13.76
CA GLU A 75 13.74 -4.36 13.35
C GLU A 75 13.17 -2.95 13.58
N ASN A 76 11.91 -2.87 14.02
CA ASN A 76 11.22 -1.63 14.38
C ASN A 76 11.22 -0.61 13.22
N LYS A 77 11.06 -1.11 11.98
CA LYS A 77 11.02 -0.28 10.77
C LYS A 77 9.84 0.68 10.89
N ALA A 78 10.11 1.96 10.68
CA ALA A 78 9.14 3.03 10.86
C ALA A 78 8.61 3.53 9.51
N PHE A 79 7.29 3.58 9.42
CA PHE A 79 6.56 4.15 8.30
C PHE A 79 5.73 5.31 8.81
N SER A 80 5.89 6.49 8.20
CA SER A 80 5.07 7.65 8.48
C SER A 80 3.99 7.82 7.42
N GLY A 81 2.81 8.31 7.80
CA GLY A 81 1.71 8.38 6.84
C GLY A 81 0.52 9.20 7.27
N LEU A 82 -0.42 9.32 6.32
CA LEU A 82 -1.72 9.95 6.50
C LEU A 82 -2.79 9.07 5.87
N MET A 83 -4.01 9.15 6.39
CA MET A 83 -5.16 8.47 5.82
C MET A 83 -6.17 9.49 5.33
N LYS A 84 -6.90 9.18 4.25
CA LYS A 84 -8.04 9.97 3.81
C LYS A 84 -9.18 9.03 3.45
N GLU A 85 -10.35 9.24 4.05
CA GLU A 85 -11.55 8.49 3.69
C GLU A 85 -11.97 8.85 2.26
N ILE A 86 -12.13 7.81 1.43
CA ILE A 86 -12.50 7.91 0.00
C ILE A 86 -13.85 7.26 -0.30
N GLY A 87 -14.42 6.54 0.67
CA GLY A 87 -15.75 5.93 0.67
C GLY A 87 -16.04 5.37 2.07
N PRO A 88 -17.26 4.87 2.34
CA PRO A 88 -17.61 4.34 3.67
C PRO A 88 -16.61 3.27 4.11
N ASP A 89 -15.90 3.54 5.21
CA ASP A 89 -14.88 2.66 5.78
C ASP A 89 -13.71 2.31 4.83
N LEU A 90 -13.53 3.07 3.74
CA LEU A 90 -12.45 2.93 2.75
C LEU A 90 -11.53 4.14 2.82
N TYR A 91 -10.23 3.88 2.97
CA TYR A 91 -9.21 4.90 3.19
C TYR A 91 -8.09 4.78 2.18
N ALA A 92 -7.74 5.88 1.52
CA ALA A 92 -6.46 6.03 0.86
C ALA A 92 -5.39 6.25 1.93
N VAL A 93 -4.33 5.45 1.91
CA VAL A 93 -3.22 5.51 2.87
C VAL A 93 -1.99 5.98 2.15
N MET A 94 -1.47 7.14 2.54
CA MET A 94 -0.20 7.69 2.08
C MET A 94 0.89 7.21 3.05
N ILE A 95 1.95 6.59 2.52
CA ILE A 95 3.02 5.97 3.28
C ILE A 95 4.37 6.55 2.83
N ARG A 96 5.24 6.83 3.79
CA ARG A 96 6.63 7.24 3.58
C ARG A 96 7.53 6.49 4.55
N GLU A 97 8.54 5.81 4.02
CA GLU A 97 9.60 5.21 4.84
C GLU A 97 10.45 6.34 5.44
N GLU A 98 10.86 6.21 6.71
CA GLU A 98 11.55 7.30 7.44
C GLU A 98 12.87 7.75 6.77
N ASP A 99 13.53 6.86 6.04
CA ASP A 99 14.78 7.10 5.32
C ASP A 99 14.59 7.55 3.86
N GLN A 100 13.35 7.54 3.33
CA GLN A 100 13.03 8.03 1.99
C GLN A 100 12.61 9.50 2.01
N THR A 101 13.38 10.32 1.30
CA THR A 101 13.12 11.76 1.15
C THR A 101 12.27 12.12 -0.06
N GLU A 102 12.09 11.18 -0.99
CA GLU A 102 11.42 11.41 -2.26
C GLU A 102 10.31 10.38 -2.47
N GLY A 103 9.16 10.88 -2.91
CA GLY A 103 8.01 10.05 -3.20
C GLY A 103 7.13 9.73 -1.98
N ASN A 104 5.89 9.39 -2.26
CA ASN A 104 4.97 8.75 -1.33
C ASN A 104 4.43 7.48 -1.97
N LEU A 105 4.34 6.42 -1.19
CA LEU A 105 3.65 5.19 -1.56
C LEU A 105 2.17 5.31 -1.19
N TYR A 106 1.32 4.63 -1.94
CA TYR A 106 -0.12 4.58 -1.64
C TYR A 106 -0.66 3.17 -1.62
N ALA A 107 -1.58 2.94 -0.68
CA ALA A 107 -2.40 1.75 -0.59
C ALA A 107 -3.84 2.13 -0.28
N LEU A 108 -4.75 1.18 -0.44
CA LEU A 108 -6.11 1.29 0.10
C LEU A 108 -6.24 0.43 1.34
N MET A 109 -6.94 0.93 2.35
CA MET A 109 -7.38 0.12 3.49
C MET A 109 -8.90 0.16 3.64
N ARG A 110 -9.50 -0.98 3.95
CA ARG A 110 -10.91 -1.08 4.33
C ARG A 110 -11.02 -1.52 5.78
N ARG A 111 -11.85 -0.84 6.56
CA ARG A 111 -12.18 -1.22 7.94
C ARG A 111 -13.47 -2.05 8.00
N ASP A 112 -13.49 -3.05 8.87
CA ASP A 112 -14.70 -3.71 9.35
C ASP A 112 -14.52 -4.08 10.83
N GLY A 113 -15.16 -3.32 11.71
CA GLY A 113 -14.99 -3.46 13.15
C GLY A 113 -13.52 -3.26 13.58
N THR A 114 -12.91 -4.35 14.04
CA THR A 114 -11.51 -4.44 14.50
C THR A 114 -10.54 -4.92 13.41
N THR A 115 -11.05 -5.38 12.27
CA THR A 115 -10.25 -5.90 11.18
C THR A 115 -10.07 -4.84 10.10
N TRP A 116 -8.86 -4.76 9.56
CA TRP A 116 -8.56 -3.94 8.40
C TRP A 116 -7.91 -4.78 7.32
N TRP A 117 -8.32 -4.58 6.08
CA TRP A 117 -7.67 -5.20 4.92
C TRP A 117 -6.97 -4.14 4.10
N ARG A 118 -5.76 -4.47 3.63
CA ARG A 118 -4.94 -3.62 2.77
C ARG A 118 -4.97 -4.15 1.35
N TRP A 119 -4.96 -3.23 0.39
CA TRP A 119 -4.65 -3.47 -1.00
C TRP A 119 -3.43 -2.61 -1.35
N GLY A 120 -2.25 -3.23 -1.39
CA GLY A 120 -1.09 -2.65 -2.04
C GLY A 120 -1.24 -2.69 -3.55
N MET A 121 -0.77 -1.65 -4.23
CA MET A 121 -0.77 -1.60 -5.68
C MET A 121 0.64 -1.80 -6.22
N VAL A 122 0.87 -2.99 -6.77
CA VAL A 122 2.05 -3.31 -7.57
C VAL A 122 1.79 -2.85 -9.00
N CYS A 123 2.59 -1.91 -9.51
CA CYS A 123 2.35 -1.23 -10.78
C CYS A 123 2.25 -2.18 -11.98
N PRO A 124 3.16 -3.16 -12.19
CA PRO A 124 2.99 -4.13 -13.29
C PRO A 124 1.66 -4.89 -13.25
N GLU A 125 1.20 -5.28 -12.06
CA GLU A 125 -0.06 -6.00 -11.87
C GLU A 125 -1.26 -5.08 -12.15
N PHE A 126 -1.18 -3.83 -11.69
CA PHE A 126 -2.21 -2.82 -11.96
C PHE A 126 -2.31 -2.48 -13.45
N VAL A 127 -1.18 -2.33 -14.14
CA VAL A 127 -1.16 -2.10 -15.60
C VAL A 127 -1.81 -3.26 -16.34
N SER A 128 -1.45 -4.50 -15.98
CA SER A 128 -2.05 -5.71 -16.58
C SER A 128 -3.56 -5.75 -16.34
N LEU A 129 -4.00 -5.46 -15.12
CA LEU A 129 -5.42 -5.39 -14.77
C LEU A 129 -6.19 -4.34 -15.58
N VAL A 130 -5.60 -3.15 -15.78
CA VAL A 130 -6.21 -2.08 -16.57
C VAL A 130 -6.34 -2.48 -18.04
N GLU A 131 -5.32 -3.12 -18.60
CA GLU A 131 -5.31 -3.59 -19.99
C GLU A 131 -6.33 -4.72 -20.22
N ASP A 132 -6.47 -5.66 -19.28
CA ASP A 132 -7.44 -6.75 -19.33
C ASP A 132 -8.90 -6.26 -19.38
N GLU A 133 -9.16 -5.09 -18.78
CA GLU A 133 -10.47 -4.42 -18.81
C GLU A 133 -10.66 -3.51 -20.04
N GLY A 134 -9.70 -3.52 -20.98
CA GLY A 134 -9.76 -2.74 -22.21
C GLY A 134 -9.54 -1.23 -22.02
N MET A 135 -8.87 -0.85 -20.94
CA MET A 135 -8.56 0.55 -20.60
C MET A 135 -7.06 0.83 -20.71
N ALA A 136 -6.68 2.10 -20.58
CA ALA A 136 -5.29 2.53 -20.54
C ALA A 136 -4.93 3.15 -19.18
N LEU A 137 -3.66 3.05 -18.77
CA LEU A 137 -3.18 3.67 -17.52
C LEU A 137 -3.45 5.19 -17.48
N ALA A 138 -3.39 5.84 -18.64
CA ALA A 138 -3.71 7.27 -18.80
C ALA A 138 -5.17 7.61 -18.45
N ASP A 139 -6.10 6.66 -18.53
CA ASP A 139 -7.49 6.86 -18.10
C ASP A 139 -7.58 7.08 -16.59
N PHE A 140 -6.56 6.66 -15.84
CA PHE A 140 -6.42 6.88 -14.41
C PHE A 140 -5.53 8.08 -14.08
N GLY A 141 -5.14 8.90 -15.07
CA GLY A 141 -4.27 10.06 -14.85
C GLY A 141 -2.84 9.68 -14.43
N MET A 142 -2.40 8.48 -14.83
CA MET A 142 -1.16 7.88 -14.36
C MET A 142 -0.17 7.60 -15.50
N ILE A 143 1.12 7.57 -15.16
CA ILE A 143 2.20 7.19 -16.06
C ILE A 143 3.09 6.14 -15.41
N VAL A 144 3.82 5.37 -16.21
CA VAL A 144 4.90 4.52 -15.70
C VAL A 144 6.20 5.31 -15.70
N ARG A 145 6.91 5.34 -14.56
CA ARG A 145 8.24 5.93 -14.43
C ARG A 145 9.10 5.02 -13.56
N ASN A 146 10.23 4.57 -14.08
CA ASN A 146 11.14 3.66 -13.36
C ASN A 146 10.48 2.39 -12.80
N SER A 147 9.50 1.84 -13.54
CA SER A 147 8.64 0.70 -13.13
C SER A 147 7.53 1.03 -12.14
N ASP A 148 7.53 2.23 -11.54
CA ASP A 148 6.46 2.71 -10.67
C ASP A 148 5.32 3.33 -11.47
N CYS A 149 4.12 3.23 -10.91
CA CYS A 149 2.92 3.88 -11.41
C CYS A 149 2.79 5.22 -10.69
N VAL A 150 3.06 6.30 -11.41
CA VAL A 150 3.06 7.66 -10.86
C VAL A 150 1.70 8.30 -11.07
N VAL A 151 1.10 8.75 -9.96
CA VAL A 151 -0.11 9.54 -9.94
C VAL A 151 0.18 10.96 -9.46
N THR A 152 -0.47 11.96 -10.06
CA THR A 152 -0.13 13.38 -9.85
C THR A 152 -1.20 14.16 -9.08
N ASP A 153 -2.41 13.60 -8.94
CA ASP A 153 -3.51 14.25 -8.23
C ASP A 153 -4.36 13.23 -7.45
N PHE A 154 -5.05 13.73 -6.41
CA PHE A 154 -5.83 12.88 -5.50
C PHE A 154 -7.06 12.24 -6.16
N ALA A 155 -7.67 12.88 -7.17
CA ALA A 155 -8.85 12.34 -7.83
C ALA A 155 -8.49 11.11 -8.67
N SER A 156 -7.38 11.20 -9.41
CA SER A 156 -6.74 10.11 -10.14
C SER A 156 -6.34 8.97 -9.19
N LEU A 157 -5.70 9.30 -8.05
CA LEU A 157 -5.34 8.33 -7.01
C LEU A 157 -6.57 7.56 -6.51
N LYS A 158 -7.62 8.30 -6.11
CA LYS A 158 -8.87 7.70 -5.63
C LYS A 158 -9.47 6.78 -6.68
N LYS A 159 -9.50 7.19 -7.95
CA LYS A 159 -10.03 6.36 -9.05
C LYS A 159 -9.25 5.05 -9.18
N ALA A 160 -7.92 5.11 -9.15
CA ALA A 160 -7.07 3.93 -9.27
C ALA A 160 -7.24 2.96 -8.09
N LEU A 161 -7.23 3.48 -6.85
CA LEU A 161 -7.39 2.68 -5.65
C LEU A 161 -8.75 1.95 -5.62
N LEU A 162 -9.83 2.64 -5.97
CA LEU A 162 -11.17 2.03 -6.02
C LEU A 162 -11.28 0.97 -7.12
N PHE A 163 -10.69 1.24 -8.28
CA PHE A 163 -10.66 0.27 -9.38
C PHE A 163 -9.92 -1.02 -9.01
N ALA A 164 -8.75 -0.90 -8.36
CA ALA A 164 -8.00 -2.04 -7.85
C ALA A 164 -8.79 -2.80 -6.78
N HIS A 165 -9.38 -2.10 -5.81
CA HIS A 165 -10.18 -2.70 -4.75
C HIS A 165 -11.35 -3.55 -5.26
N GLU A 166 -12.04 -3.11 -6.32
CA GLU A 166 -13.16 -3.83 -6.91
C GLU A 166 -12.75 -5.13 -7.61
N ARG A 167 -11.47 -5.29 -7.98
CA ARG A 167 -10.99 -6.36 -8.88
C ARG A 167 -9.93 -7.26 -8.28
N GLN A 168 -9.24 -6.80 -7.25
CA GLN A 168 -8.15 -7.54 -6.60
C GLN A 168 -8.54 -7.97 -5.19
N LYS A 169 -7.86 -9.01 -4.72
CA LYS A 169 -7.92 -9.43 -3.32
C LYS A 169 -6.97 -8.57 -2.47
N PRO A 170 -7.27 -8.37 -1.17
CA PRO A 170 -6.34 -7.71 -0.29
C PRO A 170 -5.06 -8.54 -0.14
N ASP A 171 -3.94 -7.88 0.11
CA ASP A 171 -2.61 -8.47 0.26
C ASP A 171 -2.13 -8.49 1.73
N ALA A 172 -2.83 -7.82 2.64
CA ALA A 172 -2.61 -7.93 4.07
C ALA A 172 -3.89 -7.73 4.90
N GLU A 173 -3.92 -8.35 6.08
CA GLU A 173 -4.95 -8.19 7.11
C GLU A 173 -4.32 -7.69 8.41
N TYR A 174 -4.89 -6.65 9.00
CA TYR A 174 -4.48 -6.08 10.29
C TYR A 174 -5.63 -6.27 11.28
N VAL A 175 -5.38 -7.01 12.36
CA VAL A 175 -6.37 -7.27 13.41
C VAL A 175 -6.01 -6.47 14.64
N ALA A 176 -6.87 -5.53 15.04
CA ALA A 176 -6.66 -4.72 16.24
C ALA A 176 -6.74 -5.56 17.53
N GLU A 177 -5.83 -5.31 18.46
CA GLU A 177 -5.76 -5.95 19.80
C GLU A 177 -6.71 -5.30 20.84
#